data_AF-A0A8C5EYS5-F1
#
_entry.id   AF-A0A8C5EYS5-F1
#
_cell.length_a   1.000
_cell.length_b   1.000
_cell.length_c   1.000
_cell.angle_alpha   90.00
_cell.angle_beta   90.00
_cell.angle_gamma   90.00
#
_symmetry.space_group_name_H-M   'P 1'
#
loop_
_entity.id
_entity.type
_entity.pdbx_description
1 polymer ?
#
loop_
_entity_poly.entity_id
_entity_poly.type
_entity_poly.pdbx_seq_one_letter_code
_entity_poly.pdbx_strand_id
1 'polypeptide(L)'
;MDHSSTRILSSCCKMSDIVDEGIALVEDIDKCREPIPSLEAIYLLNPVEKVGARAWGRWMGTCPEPLFKELRKSRISKAIKTLKEINLAFLPYESQVYSLDRPQTFYNWFSPCRFWEKNKELEMMAEQIATLCETLEEYPAIRYRNEDNFHVAHAVLAKLKAHEPSMGEGPDKARCQLLIVDRSFDLVSPLLHELTYQAMAYDLLTIENNTYKYETTGTSDSQEKEALLDEDDELWVQLRHMHIADVSMGRDLTTSSLQANIEDLSQMMNFPQYLKELNKYSTHLNLAEHCMRHFKGSVEKLCSVEGHRG
;
A
#
# COMPACT_ATOMS: atom_id res chain seq x y z
N MET A 1 4.02 -5.54 -17.25
CA MET A 1 4.50 -5.58 -15.85
C MET A 1 4.21 -6.95 -15.27
N ASP A 2 4.93 -7.37 -14.23
CA ASP A 2 4.51 -8.53 -13.43
C ASP A 2 3.55 -8.09 -12.32
N HIS A 3 2.99 -9.05 -11.58
CA HIS A 3 2.04 -8.78 -10.51
C HIS A 3 2.61 -7.86 -9.42
N SER A 4 3.88 -8.05 -9.04
CA SER A 4 4.50 -7.26 -7.96
C SER A 4 4.70 -5.81 -8.40
N SER A 5 5.21 -5.61 -9.62
CA SER A 5 5.43 -4.29 -10.21
C SER A 5 4.13 -3.53 -10.41
N THR A 6 3.09 -4.26 -10.83
CA THR A 6 1.77 -3.67 -11.04
C THR A 6 1.23 -3.10 -9.74
N ARG A 7 1.37 -3.84 -8.62
CA ARG A 7 0.93 -3.38 -7.30
C ARG A 7 1.72 -2.19 -6.77
N ILE A 8 3.04 -2.19 -6.97
CA ILE A 8 3.88 -1.04 -6.61
C ILE A 8 3.46 0.19 -7.41
N LEU A 9 3.34 0.07 -8.73
CA LEU A 9 2.96 1.21 -9.56
C LEU A 9 1.53 1.70 -9.25
N SER A 10 0.58 0.79 -9.06
CA SER A 10 -0.80 1.17 -8.73
C SER A 10 -0.96 1.81 -7.35
N SER A 11 0.02 1.64 -6.45
CA SER A 11 0.00 2.28 -5.13
C SER A 11 0.47 3.73 -5.14
N CYS A 12 1.14 4.18 -6.20
CA CYS A 12 1.69 5.54 -6.26
C CYS A 12 1.37 6.30 -7.56
N CYS A 13 0.75 5.67 -8.55
CA CYS A 13 0.40 6.28 -9.84
C CYS A 13 -1.00 5.85 -10.30
N LYS A 14 -1.75 6.80 -10.85
CA LYS A 14 -3.01 6.53 -11.56
C LYS A 14 -2.74 6.22 -13.02
N MET A 15 -3.76 5.64 -13.67
CA MET A 15 -3.74 5.48 -15.12
C MET A 15 -3.66 6.80 -15.88
N SER A 16 -4.24 7.89 -15.35
CA SER A 16 -4.08 9.23 -15.95
C SER A 16 -2.61 9.63 -16.01
N ASP A 17 -1.90 9.49 -14.89
CA ASP A 17 -0.52 9.94 -14.75
C ASP A 17 0.40 9.17 -15.70
N ILE A 18 0.14 7.86 -15.84
CA ILE A 18 0.87 6.97 -16.75
C ILE A 18 0.60 7.33 -18.22
N VAL A 19 -0.65 7.64 -18.57
CA VAL A 19 -1.04 8.01 -19.94
C VAL A 19 -0.51 9.39 -20.33
N ASP A 20 -0.50 10.34 -19.40
CA ASP A 20 0.04 11.69 -19.61
C ASP A 20 1.54 11.66 -19.92
N GLU A 21 2.27 10.66 -19.40
CA GLU A 21 3.68 10.38 -19.71
C GLU A 21 3.88 9.53 -20.99
N GLY A 22 2.82 9.38 -21.81
CA GLY A 22 2.90 8.76 -23.14
C GLY A 22 2.82 7.24 -23.15
N ILE A 23 2.43 6.59 -22.05
CA ILE A 23 2.20 5.14 -22.02
C ILE A 23 0.78 4.84 -22.51
N ALA A 24 0.68 4.24 -23.69
CA ALA A 24 -0.62 3.94 -24.32
C ALA A 24 -1.31 2.69 -23.75
N LEU A 25 -0.54 1.71 -23.26
CA LEU A 25 -1.07 0.41 -22.83
C LEU A 25 -0.24 -0.16 -21.67
N VAL A 26 -0.94 -0.71 -20.68
CA VAL A 26 -0.36 -1.46 -19.57
C VAL A 26 -0.82 -2.91 -19.65
N GLU A 27 0.12 -3.84 -19.82
CA GLU A 27 -0.17 -5.28 -19.94
C GLU A 27 0.50 -6.11 -18.85
N ASP A 28 -0.15 -7.20 -18.46
CA ASP A 28 0.40 -8.24 -17.61
C ASP A 28 1.31 -9.18 -18.40
N ILE A 29 2.55 -9.37 -17.94
CA ILE A 29 3.55 -10.22 -18.60
C ILE A 29 3.14 -11.70 -18.60
N ASP A 30 2.37 -12.15 -17.61
CA ASP A 30 1.96 -13.54 -17.42
C ASP A 30 0.75 -13.93 -18.27
N LYS A 31 0.07 -12.94 -18.88
CA LYS A 31 -1.07 -13.15 -19.78
C LYS A 31 -0.64 -13.27 -21.24
N CYS A 32 -1.52 -13.84 -22.06
CA CYS A 32 -1.35 -13.85 -23.52
C CYS A 32 -1.60 -12.43 -24.05
N ARG A 33 -0.61 -11.87 -24.75
CA ARG A 33 -0.61 -10.49 -25.24
C ARG A 33 -0.68 -10.44 -26.76
N GLU A 34 -1.35 -9.43 -27.29
CA GLU A 34 -1.40 -9.20 -28.73
C GLU A 34 -0.05 -8.61 -29.21
N PRO A 35 0.57 -9.15 -30.27
CA PRO A 35 1.80 -8.56 -30.79
C PRO A 35 1.53 -7.19 -31.43
N ILE A 36 2.17 -6.14 -30.91
CA ILE A 36 2.11 -4.78 -31.49
C ILE A 36 3.53 -4.34 -31.89
N PRO A 37 4.03 -4.73 -33.09
CA PRO A 37 5.43 -4.50 -33.48
C PRO A 37 5.81 -3.03 -33.70
N SER A 38 4.82 -2.14 -33.82
CA SER A 38 5.01 -0.70 -34.04
C SER A 38 5.33 0.07 -32.75
N LEU A 39 5.14 -0.54 -31.58
CA LEU A 39 5.37 0.10 -30.29
C LEU A 39 6.64 -0.43 -29.61
N GLU A 40 7.30 0.46 -28.88
CA GLU A 40 8.35 0.08 -27.95
C GLU A 40 7.74 -0.32 -26.60
N ALA A 41 8.38 -1.24 -25.90
CA ALA A 41 7.89 -1.77 -24.64
C ALA A 41 8.80 -1.38 -23.48
N ILE A 42 8.19 -0.90 -22.40
CA ILE A 42 8.83 -0.73 -21.10
C ILE A 42 8.37 -1.88 -20.21
N TYR A 43 9.33 -2.65 -19.72
CA TYR A 43 9.07 -3.73 -18.78
C TYR A 43 9.49 -3.27 -17.40
N LEU A 44 8.57 -3.29 -16.43
CA LEU A 44 8.87 -3.15 -15.00
C LEU A 44 8.64 -4.52 -14.37
N LEU A 45 9.71 -5.17 -13.91
CA LEU A 45 9.70 -6.58 -13.49
C LEU A 45 10.54 -6.76 -12.23
N ASN A 46 10.15 -7.68 -11.35
CA ASN A 46 10.95 -8.13 -10.23
C ASN A 46 11.95 -9.21 -10.70
N PRO A 47 13.23 -9.17 -10.31
CA PRO A 47 14.20 -10.22 -10.65
C PRO A 47 13.93 -11.58 -10.01
N VAL A 48 12.97 -12.32 -10.56
CA VAL A 48 12.65 -13.69 -10.15
C VAL A 48 12.82 -14.68 -11.30
N GLU A 49 13.25 -15.90 -10.99
CA GLU A 49 13.59 -16.96 -11.97
C GLU A 49 12.46 -17.26 -12.97
N LYS A 50 11.17 -17.05 -12.60
CA LYS A 50 10.02 -17.31 -13.49
C LYS A 50 9.96 -16.41 -14.72
N VAL A 51 10.47 -15.18 -14.62
CA VAL A 51 10.50 -14.20 -15.73
C VAL A 51 11.55 -14.59 -16.79
N GLY A 52 12.47 -15.48 -16.40
CA GLY A 52 13.33 -16.39 -17.17
C GLY A 52 12.96 -16.67 -18.62
N ALA A 53 11.71 -17.02 -18.86
CA ALA A 53 11.36 -17.72 -20.08
C ALA A 53 10.78 -16.83 -21.20
N ARG A 54 10.20 -15.65 -20.90
CA ARG A 54 9.25 -15.04 -21.86
C ARG A 54 9.28 -13.52 -22.09
N ALA A 55 9.86 -12.69 -21.23
CA ALA A 55 10.03 -11.27 -21.52
C ALA A 55 10.95 -10.62 -20.49
N TRP A 56 11.87 -9.76 -20.94
CA TRP A 56 12.92 -9.24 -20.08
C TRP A 56 13.14 -7.74 -20.35
N GLY A 57 12.95 -6.92 -19.32
CA GLY A 57 13.36 -5.51 -19.22
C GLY A 57 13.21 -4.99 -17.77
N ARG A 58 13.43 -3.69 -17.57
CA ARG A 58 13.74 -2.98 -16.29
C ARG A 58 13.37 -3.72 -15.00
N TRP A 59 14.37 -3.89 -14.14
CA TRP A 59 14.28 -4.68 -12.92
C TRP A 59 13.99 -3.75 -11.72
N MET A 60 13.08 -4.15 -10.84
CA MET A 60 12.73 -3.38 -9.64
C MET A 60 13.70 -3.57 -8.48
N GLY A 61 14.43 -4.69 -8.45
CA GLY A 61 15.52 -4.94 -7.50
C GLY A 61 16.80 -5.38 -8.22
N THR A 62 17.84 -5.68 -7.43
CA THR A 62 19.14 -6.15 -7.93
C THR A 62 18.98 -7.44 -8.74
N CYS A 63 19.40 -7.45 -10.01
CA CYS A 63 19.36 -8.65 -10.82
C CYS A 63 20.49 -9.62 -10.41
N PRO A 64 20.17 -10.87 -10.00
CA PRO A 64 21.20 -11.87 -9.73
C PRO A 64 22.10 -12.11 -10.95
N GLU A 65 23.42 -12.12 -10.72
CA GLU A 65 24.43 -12.34 -11.78
C GLU A 65 24.16 -13.58 -12.67
N PRO A 66 23.65 -14.72 -12.15
CA PRO A 66 23.26 -15.85 -13.00
C PRO A 66 22.16 -15.50 -14.00
N LEU A 67 21.10 -14.83 -13.56
CA LEU A 67 19.98 -14.42 -14.43
C LEU A 67 20.44 -13.37 -15.45
N PHE A 68 21.31 -12.45 -15.04
CA PHE A 68 21.88 -11.47 -15.96
C PHE A 68 22.75 -12.10 -17.04
N LYS A 69 23.54 -13.14 -16.70
CA LYS A 69 24.31 -13.93 -17.68
C LYS A 69 23.40 -14.68 -18.65
N GLU A 70 22.27 -15.20 -18.19
CA GLU A 70 21.28 -15.84 -19.07
C GLU A 70 20.63 -14.83 -20.01
N LEU A 71 20.25 -13.66 -19.49
CA LEU A 71 19.70 -12.57 -20.29
C LEU A 71 20.64 -12.17 -21.43
N ARG A 72 21.94 -12.05 -21.14
CA ARG A 72 22.97 -11.74 -22.15
C ARG A 72 23.07 -12.78 -23.27
N LYS A 73 22.81 -14.06 -22.98
CA LYS A 73 22.83 -15.14 -23.98
C LYS A 73 21.56 -15.24 -24.80
N SER A 74 20.48 -14.62 -24.34
CA SER A 74 19.16 -14.70 -24.99
C SER A 74 19.11 -13.89 -26.30
N ARG A 75 18.15 -14.22 -27.17
CA ARG A 75 17.90 -13.47 -28.42
C ARG A 75 17.37 -12.06 -28.16
N ILE A 76 16.69 -11.83 -27.03
CA ILE A 76 16.07 -10.54 -26.70
C ILE A 76 17.12 -9.48 -26.35
N SER A 77 18.33 -9.88 -25.93
CA SER A 77 19.44 -8.96 -25.64
C SER A 77 19.70 -7.95 -26.76
N LYS A 78 19.48 -8.34 -28.03
CA LYS A 78 19.64 -7.46 -29.20
C LYS A 78 18.55 -6.38 -29.33
N ALA A 79 17.40 -6.59 -28.70
CA ALA A 79 16.26 -5.66 -28.71
C ALA A 79 16.22 -4.76 -27.45
N ILE A 80 17.02 -5.07 -26.42
CA ILE A 80 17.08 -4.27 -25.19
C ILE A 80 17.86 -2.99 -25.47
N LYS A 81 17.18 -1.83 -25.39
CA LYS A 81 17.81 -0.52 -25.50
C LYS A 81 18.39 -0.03 -24.18
N THR A 82 17.63 -0.21 -23.09
CA THR A 82 18.00 0.25 -21.75
C THR A 82 17.68 -0.84 -20.74
N LEU A 83 18.62 -1.10 -19.85
CA LEU A 83 18.43 -1.95 -18.69
C LEU A 83 18.92 -1.19 -17.46
N LYS A 84 18.01 -0.93 -16.53
CA LYS A 84 18.28 -0.22 -15.28
C LYS A 84 17.61 -0.95 -14.12
N GLU A 85 18.20 -0.79 -12.96
CA GLU A 85 17.63 -1.17 -11.68
C GLU A 85 16.98 0.08 -11.06
N ILE A 86 15.82 -0.07 -10.45
CA ILE A 86 15.08 1.04 -9.79
C ILE A 86 15.31 1.02 -8.28
N ASN A 87 15.65 -0.14 -7.72
CA ASN A 87 15.76 -0.38 -6.28
C ASN A 87 14.51 0.09 -5.52
N LEU A 88 13.35 -0.34 -5.99
CA LEU A 88 12.06 -0.06 -5.37
C LEU A 88 11.32 -1.39 -5.18
N ALA A 89 11.33 -1.91 -3.95
CA ALA A 89 10.76 -3.22 -3.64
C ALA A 89 9.79 -3.19 -2.45
N PHE A 90 9.06 -2.09 -2.26
CA PHE A 90 8.01 -1.96 -1.24
C PHE A 90 6.79 -1.22 -1.80
N LEU A 91 5.64 -1.39 -1.16
CA LEU A 91 4.42 -0.64 -1.45
C LEU A 91 4.35 0.61 -0.56
N PRO A 92 4.38 1.83 -1.10
CA PRO A 92 3.96 3.03 -0.37
C PRO A 92 2.44 2.97 -0.16
N TYR A 93 2.00 2.52 1.00
CA TYR A 93 0.59 2.28 1.28
C TYR A 93 -0.14 3.56 1.69
N GLU A 94 0.52 4.38 2.50
CA GLU A 94 0.10 5.72 2.91
C GLU A 94 1.33 6.61 2.97
N SER A 95 1.13 7.91 3.17
CA SER A 95 2.23 8.88 3.33
C SER A 95 3.30 8.48 4.36
N GLN A 96 2.93 7.72 5.40
CA GLN A 96 3.85 7.24 6.43
C GLN A 96 3.75 5.72 6.71
N VAL A 97 3.12 4.96 5.82
CA VAL A 97 2.97 3.50 5.96
C VAL A 97 3.47 2.82 4.70
N TYR A 98 4.32 1.81 4.87
CA TYR A 98 4.77 0.96 3.77
C TYR A 98 4.51 -0.51 4.07
N SER A 99 4.35 -1.30 3.01
CA SER A 99 4.19 -2.75 3.10
C SER A 99 5.22 -3.46 2.24
N LEU A 100 5.76 -4.58 2.74
CA LEU A 100 6.61 -5.47 1.94
C LEU A 100 5.79 -6.40 1.03
N ASP A 101 4.47 -6.36 1.16
CA ASP A 101 3.51 -7.14 0.38
C ASP A 101 3.69 -8.67 0.45
N ARG A 102 3.87 -9.18 1.66
CA ARG A 102 4.11 -10.61 1.90
C ARG A 102 3.18 -11.20 2.97
N PRO A 103 1.92 -11.47 2.65
CA PRO A 103 0.98 -12.05 3.63
C PRO A 103 1.43 -13.43 4.14
N GLN A 104 2.21 -14.18 3.34
CA GLN A 104 2.70 -15.51 3.70
C GLN A 104 3.87 -15.49 4.70
N THR A 105 4.56 -14.34 4.87
CA THR A 105 5.73 -14.25 5.75
C THR A 105 5.35 -14.53 7.19
N PHE A 106 4.16 -14.13 7.66
CA PHE A 106 3.72 -14.46 9.01
C PHE A 106 3.69 -15.98 9.26
N TYR A 107 3.06 -16.74 8.36
CA TYR A 107 3.01 -18.20 8.46
C TYR A 107 4.41 -18.81 8.32
N ASN A 108 5.19 -18.40 7.32
CA ASN A 108 6.53 -18.96 7.10
C ASN A 108 7.50 -18.65 8.26
N TRP A 109 7.33 -17.52 8.94
CA TRP A 109 8.20 -17.09 10.03
C TRP A 109 7.85 -17.74 11.36
N PHE A 110 6.57 -17.84 11.71
CA PHE A 110 6.14 -18.34 13.02
C PHE A 110 5.73 -19.82 13.03
N SER A 111 5.48 -20.43 11.86
CA SER A 111 5.10 -21.85 11.80
C SER A 111 6.29 -22.75 12.14
N PRO A 112 6.16 -23.67 13.12
CA PRO A 112 7.19 -24.67 13.42
C PRO A 112 7.52 -25.58 12.22
N CYS A 113 6.57 -25.74 11.30
CA CYS A 113 6.70 -26.58 10.10
C CYS A 113 7.37 -25.87 8.91
N ARG A 114 7.88 -24.63 9.07
CA ARG A 114 8.44 -23.82 7.98
C ARG A 114 9.83 -23.27 8.28
N PHE A 115 10.55 -23.87 9.21
CA PHE A 115 11.85 -23.36 9.67
C PHE A 115 12.88 -23.14 8.53
N TRP A 116 12.83 -23.95 7.47
CA TRP A 116 13.73 -23.83 6.31
C TRP A 116 13.45 -22.61 5.43
N GLU A 117 12.23 -22.04 5.47
CA GLU A 117 11.88 -20.84 4.69
C GLU A 117 12.38 -19.55 5.37
N LYS A 118 12.72 -19.60 6.67
CA LYS A 118 13.09 -18.40 7.46
C LYS A 118 14.24 -17.61 6.84
N ASN A 119 15.31 -18.29 6.43
CA ASN A 119 16.47 -17.61 5.84
C ASN A 119 16.12 -16.89 4.55
N LYS A 120 15.29 -17.52 3.70
CA LYS A 120 14.82 -16.90 2.46
C LYS A 120 13.92 -15.69 2.75
N GLU A 121 12.96 -15.82 3.66
CA GLU A 121 12.10 -14.69 4.05
C GLU A 121 12.92 -13.54 4.67
N LEU A 122 13.94 -13.86 5.45
CA LEU A 122 14.86 -12.89 6.04
C LEU A 122 15.62 -12.10 4.98
N GLU A 123 16.25 -12.79 4.02
CA GLU A 123 16.99 -12.14 2.94
C GLU A 123 16.09 -11.24 2.09
N MET A 124 14.86 -11.70 1.81
CA MET A 124 13.88 -10.92 1.07
C MET A 124 13.42 -9.69 1.83
N MET A 125 13.08 -9.82 3.13
CA MET A 125 12.74 -8.67 3.97
C MET A 125 13.90 -7.67 4.05
N ALA A 126 15.13 -8.17 4.20
CA ALA A 126 16.31 -7.31 4.31
C ALA A 126 16.56 -6.51 3.04
N GLU A 127 16.43 -7.12 1.86
CA GLU A 127 16.53 -6.42 0.57
C GLU A 127 15.45 -5.34 0.46
N GLN A 128 14.18 -5.68 0.72
CA GLN A 128 13.08 -4.73 0.56
C GLN A 128 13.17 -3.55 1.56
N ILE A 129 13.54 -3.81 2.81
CA ILE A 129 13.77 -2.75 3.81
C ILE A 129 14.96 -1.86 3.41
N ALA A 130 16.02 -2.43 2.83
CA ALA A 130 17.13 -1.63 2.32
C ALA A 130 16.69 -0.72 1.17
N THR A 131 15.88 -1.21 0.22
CA THR A 131 15.34 -0.38 -0.87
C THR A 131 14.52 0.82 -0.37
N LEU A 132 13.81 0.68 0.76
CA LEU A 132 13.12 1.80 1.40
C LEU A 132 14.11 2.86 1.87
N CYS A 133 15.17 2.44 2.57
CA CYS A 133 16.19 3.37 3.07
C CYS A 133 16.91 4.06 1.91
N GLU A 134 17.21 3.34 0.83
CA GLU A 134 17.80 3.88 -0.41
C GLU A 134 16.88 4.91 -1.06
N THR A 135 15.59 4.60 -1.17
CA THR A 135 14.59 5.51 -1.76
C THR A 135 14.45 6.81 -0.94
N LEU A 136 14.61 6.73 0.37
CA LEU A 136 14.58 7.87 1.29
C LEU A 136 15.94 8.57 1.44
N GLU A 137 17.00 8.04 0.83
CA GLU A 137 18.40 8.51 1.00
C GLU A 137 18.90 8.48 2.46
N GLU A 138 18.38 7.56 3.27
CA GLU A 138 18.62 7.50 4.73
C GLU A 138 19.55 6.35 5.14
N TYR A 139 20.52 6.61 6.01
CA TYR A 139 21.39 5.60 6.62
C TYR A 139 21.11 5.45 8.13
N PRO A 140 20.05 4.71 8.51
CA PRO A 140 19.57 4.70 9.88
C PRO A 140 20.46 3.89 10.83
N ALA A 141 20.51 4.32 12.10
CA ALA A 141 20.99 3.47 13.19
C ALA A 141 19.96 2.37 13.48
N ILE A 142 20.31 1.12 13.16
CA ILE A 142 19.40 -0.02 13.28
C ILE A 142 19.35 -0.52 14.74
N ARG A 143 18.14 -0.62 15.28
CA ARG A 143 17.83 -1.17 16.61
C ARG A 143 16.89 -2.36 16.46
N TYR A 144 16.94 -3.31 17.39
CA TYR A 144 16.13 -4.52 17.35
C TYR A 144 15.76 -4.99 18.76
N ARG A 145 14.69 -5.77 18.88
CA ARG A 145 14.14 -6.20 20.18
C ARG A 145 14.73 -7.51 20.73
N ASN A 146 14.91 -8.53 19.89
CA ASN A 146 15.39 -9.87 20.31
C ASN A 146 16.36 -10.51 19.30
N GLU A 147 16.82 -11.73 19.58
CA GLU A 147 17.78 -12.47 18.74
C GLU A 147 17.23 -12.80 17.33
N ASP A 148 15.95 -13.13 17.20
CA ASP A 148 15.36 -13.38 15.87
C ASP A 148 15.37 -12.09 15.03
N ASN A 149 15.07 -10.94 15.65
CA ASN A 149 15.12 -9.63 15.01
C ASN A 149 16.56 -9.20 14.67
N PHE A 150 17.56 -9.64 15.45
CA PHE A 150 18.97 -9.35 15.18
C PHE A 150 19.39 -9.84 13.79
N HIS A 151 18.95 -11.03 13.37
CA HIS A 151 19.35 -11.58 12.08
C HIS A 151 18.81 -10.73 10.91
N VAL A 152 17.57 -10.23 11.02
CA VAL A 152 16.99 -9.30 10.04
C VAL A 152 17.75 -7.98 10.06
N ALA A 153 18.00 -7.42 11.24
CA ALA A 153 18.74 -6.17 11.41
C ALA A 153 20.15 -6.23 10.81
N HIS A 154 20.87 -7.33 11.06
CA HIS A 154 22.21 -7.55 10.53
C HIS A 154 22.19 -7.71 9.00
N ALA A 155 21.20 -8.41 8.45
CA ALA A 155 21.05 -8.53 7.00
C ALA A 155 20.72 -7.19 6.34
N VAL A 156 19.82 -6.39 6.90
CA VAL A 156 19.53 -5.01 6.42
C VAL A 156 20.81 -4.19 6.42
N LEU A 157 21.58 -4.21 7.52
CA LEU A 157 22.85 -3.49 7.61
C LEU A 157 23.85 -3.94 6.52
N ALA A 158 23.93 -5.24 6.25
CA ALA A 158 24.80 -5.78 5.21
C ALA A 158 24.38 -5.29 3.81
N LYS A 159 23.07 -5.19 3.55
CA LYS A 159 22.53 -4.63 2.31
C LYS A 159 22.83 -3.14 2.17
N LEU A 160 22.60 -2.34 3.22
CA LEU A 160 22.91 -0.91 3.21
C LEU A 160 24.41 -0.64 3.02
N LYS A 161 25.30 -1.44 3.61
CA LYS A 161 26.75 -1.31 3.43
C LYS A 161 27.22 -1.62 2.00
N ALA A 162 26.46 -2.40 1.24
CA ALA A 162 26.75 -2.67 -0.15
C ALA A 162 26.38 -1.49 -1.06
N HIS A 163 25.50 -0.60 -0.58
CA HIS A 163 25.03 0.58 -1.28
C HIS A 163 25.75 1.85 -0.74
N GLU A 164 25.69 2.94 -1.50
CA GLU A 164 26.57 4.12 -1.43
C GLU A 164 26.94 4.65 -0.02
N PRO A 165 28.21 5.04 0.24
CA PRO A 165 28.64 5.54 1.55
C PRO A 165 28.10 6.92 1.95
N SER A 166 27.45 7.65 1.03
CA SER A 166 27.01 9.04 1.20
C SER A 166 25.57 9.19 1.71
N MET A 167 24.84 8.09 1.88
CA MET A 167 23.47 8.11 2.42
C MET A 167 23.42 8.67 3.85
N GLY A 168 22.37 9.42 4.18
CA GLY A 168 22.18 10.04 5.50
C GLY A 168 23.09 11.25 5.76
N GLU A 169 23.77 11.79 4.76
CA GLU A 169 24.46 13.09 4.85
C GLU A 169 23.44 14.23 4.70
N GLY A 170 23.08 14.86 5.82
CA GLY A 170 22.14 15.98 5.84
C GLY A 170 22.51 17.03 6.90
N PRO A 171 21.93 18.24 6.81
CA PRO A 171 22.14 19.31 7.79
C PRO A 171 21.52 18.98 9.16
N ASP A 172 20.61 17.99 9.21
CA ASP A 172 19.97 17.56 10.43
C ASP A 172 20.96 16.80 11.33
N LYS A 173 20.97 17.17 12.61
CA LYS A 173 21.87 16.57 13.61
C LYS A 173 21.30 15.27 14.20
N ALA A 174 20.00 15.03 14.01
CA ALA A 174 19.36 13.80 14.47
C ALA A 174 19.62 12.67 13.47
N ARG A 175 20.29 11.60 13.92
CA ARG A 175 20.44 10.39 13.10
C ARG A 175 19.11 9.66 13.02
N CYS A 176 18.67 9.36 11.80
CA CYS A 176 17.56 8.43 11.54
C CYS A 176 17.77 7.10 12.28
N GLN A 177 16.70 6.48 12.74
CA GLN A 177 16.73 5.18 13.40
C GLN A 177 15.72 4.24 12.75
N LEU A 178 16.14 2.98 12.58
CA LEU A 178 15.28 1.90 12.09
C LEU A 178 15.11 0.90 13.21
N LEU A 179 13.88 0.75 13.72
CA LEU A 179 13.57 -0.21 14.77
C LEU A 179 12.90 -1.45 14.18
N ILE A 180 13.50 -2.62 14.40
CA ILE A 180 12.97 -3.91 13.96
C ILE A 180 12.36 -4.64 15.17
N VAL A 181 11.06 -4.90 15.07
CA VAL A 181 10.28 -5.64 16.05
C VAL A 181 9.52 -6.77 15.35
N ASP A 182 9.26 -7.86 16.07
CA ASP A 182 8.29 -8.86 15.64
C ASP A 182 6.97 -8.71 16.41
N ARG A 183 5.88 -9.25 15.84
CA ARG A 183 4.51 -9.10 16.36
C ARG A 183 4.31 -9.54 17.80
N SER A 184 5.15 -10.42 18.37
CA SER A 184 5.02 -10.85 19.76
C SER A 184 5.36 -9.77 20.79
N PHE A 185 5.77 -8.57 20.36
CA PHE A 185 5.88 -7.41 21.26
C PHE A 185 4.54 -6.90 21.76
N ASP A 186 3.50 -7.09 20.96
CA ASP A 186 2.15 -6.65 21.27
C ASP A 186 1.18 -7.57 20.55
N LEU A 187 0.55 -8.47 21.29
CA LEU A 187 -0.46 -9.38 20.75
C LEU A 187 -1.88 -8.83 20.95
N VAL A 188 -2.03 -7.68 21.60
CA VAL A 188 -3.32 -7.14 22.01
C VAL A 188 -3.85 -6.21 20.93
N SER A 189 -3.08 -5.21 20.48
CA SER A 189 -3.59 -4.19 19.56
C SER A 189 -4.20 -4.74 18.26
N PRO A 190 -3.67 -5.80 17.61
CA PRO A 190 -4.28 -6.34 16.38
C PRO A 190 -5.62 -7.07 16.61
N LEU A 191 -6.00 -7.30 17.86
CA LEU A 191 -7.22 -8.02 18.25
C LEU A 191 -8.29 -7.10 18.84
N LEU A 192 -7.95 -5.85 19.15
CA LEU A 192 -8.88 -4.89 19.73
C LEU A 192 -9.78 -4.30 18.64
N HIS A 193 -11.06 -4.13 18.94
CA HIS A 193 -11.97 -3.35 18.10
C HIS A 193 -11.66 -1.86 18.26
N GLU A 194 -10.95 -1.30 17.30
CA GLU A 194 -10.56 0.12 17.31
C GLU A 194 -11.70 1.06 16.91
N LEU A 195 -11.71 2.26 17.49
CA LEU A 195 -12.77 3.27 17.28
C LEU A 195 -12.31 4.47 16.45
N THR A 196 -11.10 4.42 15.91
CA THR A 196 -10.66 5.37 14.88
C THR A 196 -11.25 4.99 13.53
N TYR A 197 -11.58 5.99 12.71
CA TYR A 197 -12.44 5.84 11.54
C TYR A 197 -11.97 4.76 10.55
N GLN A 198 -10.69 4.80 10.17
CA GLN A 198 -10.13 3.81 9.27
C GLN A 198 -10.05 2.42 9.89
N ALA A 199 -9.51 2.30 11.12
CA ALA A 199 -9.35 1.00 11.76
C ALA A 199 -10.72 0.32 11.94
N MET A 200 -11.71 1.08 12.40
CA MET A 200 -13.09 0.61 12.59
C MET A 200 -13.75 0.20 11.26
N ALA A 201 -13.54 0.97 10.19
CA ALA A 201 -14.11 0.65 8.89
C ALA A 201 -13.56 -0.68 8.33
N TYR A 202 -12.24 -0.89 8.41
CA TYR A 202 -11.60 -2.12 7.92
C TYR A 202 -11.86 -3.33 8.81
N ASP A 203 -12.15 -3.13 10.09
CA ASP A 203 -12.52 -4.20 11.03
C ASP A 203 -13.98 -4.64 10.85
N LEU A 204 -14.92 -3.68 10.76
CA LEU A 204 -16.36 -3.98 10.84
C LEU A 204 -17.04 -4.17 9.48
N LEU A 205 -16.45 -3.70 8.39
CA LEU A 205 -17.06 -3.67 7.06
C LEU A 205 -16.27 -4.51 6.04
N THR A 206 -16.95 -4.93 4.98
CA THR A 206 -16.31 -5.63 3.87
C THR A 206 -15.63 -4.63 2.94
N ILE A 207 -14.35 -4.36 3.20
CA ILE A 207 -13.49 -3.52 2.35
C ILE A 207 -12.43 -4.43 1.74
N GLU A 208 -12.42 -4.54 0.41
CA GLU A 208 -11.47 -5.38 -0.32
C GLU A 208 -10.58 -4.51 -1.20
N ASN A 209 -9.26 -4.61 -1.04
CA ASN A 209 -8.28 -3.79 -1.78
C ASN A 209 -8.63 -2.28 -1.74
N ASN A 210 -8.91 -1.78 -0.53
CA ASN A 210 -9.33 -0.39 -0.27
C ASN A 210 -10.61 0.04 -0.98
N THR A 211 -11.36 -0.89 -1.56
CA THR A 211 -12.61 -0.61 -2.27
C THR A 211 -13.78 -0.86 -1.33
N TYR A 212 -14.51 0.21 -1.03
CA TYR A 212 -15.74 0.21 -0.26
C TYR A 212 -16.94 0.26 -1.20
N LYS A 213 -17.89 -0.67 -1.00
CA LYS A 213 -19.12 -0.75 -1.79
C LYS A 213 -20.31 -0.31 -0.94
N TYR A 214 -21.17 0.53 -1.49
CA TYR A 214 -22.36 1.02 -0.81
C TYR A 214 -23.50 1.30 -1.78
N GLU A 215 -24.73 1.21 -1.28
CA GLU A 215 -25.92 1.54 -2.06
C GLU A 215 -26.32 2.99 -1.82
N THR A 216 -26.59 3.74 -2.88
CA THR A 216 -27.25 5.05 -2.77
C THR A 216 -28.72 4.91 -3.14
N THR A 217 -29.62 5.38 -2.28
CA THR A 217 -31.06 5.46 -2.58
C THR A 217 -31.34 6.68 -3.46
N GLY A 218 -31.42 6.46 -4.76
CA GLY A 218 -31.98 7.43 -5.72
C GLY A 218 -33.49 7.28 -5.86
N THR A 219 -34.14 8.26 -6.50
CA THR A 219 -35.61 8.42 -6.59
C THR A 219 -36.37 7.27 -7.29
N SER A 220 -35.69 6.24 -7.83
CA SER A 220 -36.39 5.12 -8.46
C SER A 220 -35.64 3.79 -8.58
N ASP A 221 -34.34 3.69 -8.28
CA ASP A 221 -33.58 2.42 -8.22
C ASP A 221 -32.37 2.56 -7.28
N SER A 222 -32.08 1.52 -6.49
CA SER A 222 -30.84 1.46 -5.71
C SER A 222 -29.65 1.25 -6.65
N GLN A 223 -28.67 2.13 -6.60
CA GLN A 223 -27.42 2.00 -7.35
C GLN A 223 -26.30 1.62 -6.40
N GLU A 224 -25.64 0.49 -6.67
CA GLU A 224 -24.39 0.13 -6.01
C GLU A 224 -23.27 1.02 -6.55
N LYS A 225 -22.55 1.67 -5.64
CA LYS A 225 -21.37 2.49 -5.92
C LYS A 225 -20.15 1.85 -5.29
N GLU A 226 -19.01 2.02 -5.95
CA GLU A 226 -17.70 1.65 -5.45
C GLU A 226 -16.87 2.91 -5.23
N ALA A 227 -16.20 3.00 -4.09
CA ALA A 227 -15.28 4.08 -3.76
C ALA A 227 -13.93 3.50 -3.32
N LEU A 228 -12.86 4.10 -3.81
CA LEU A 228 -11.50 3.77 -3.41
C LEU A 228 -11.10 4.66 -2.22
N LEU A 229 -10.65 4.05 -1.13
CA LEU A 229 -10.22 4.72 0.10
C LEU A 229 -8.69 4.85 0.09
N ASP A 230 -8.18 5.92 -0.52
CA ASP A 230 -6.76 6.16 -0.74
C ASP A 230 -6.36 7.63 -0.47
N GLU A 231 -5.08 7.95 -0.73
CA GLU A 231 -4.51 9.29 -0.50
C GLU A 231 -5.05 10.36 -1.48
N ASP A 232 -5.84 10.00 -2.50
CA ASP A 232 -6.46 10.96 -3.43
C ASP A 232 -7.80 11.51 -2.91
N ASP A 233 -8.32 10.89 -1.85
CA ASP A 233 -9.42 11.43 -1.09
C ASP A 233 -8.94 12.25 0.11
N GLU A 234 -8.84 13.57 -0.08
CA GLU A 234 -8.49 14.52 0.99
C GLU A 234 -9.38 14.39 2.24
N LEU A 235 -10.67 14.04 2.07
CA LEU A 235 -11.56 13.81 3.22
C LEU A 235 -11.16 12.53 3.96
N TRP A 236 -10.80 11.46 3.24
CA TRP A 236 -10.29 10.24 3.85
C TRP A 236 -9.03 10.51 4.67
N VAL A 237 -8.05 11.21 4.09
CA VAL A 237 -6.77 11.53 4.76
C VAL A 237 -6.99 12.36 6.04
N GLN A 238 -7.94 13.29 6.01
CA GLN A 238 -8.28 14.11 7.18
C GLN A 238 -9.01 13.31 8.26
N LEU A 239 -9.95 12.45 7.87
CA LEU A 239 -10.86 11.77 8.80
C LEU A 239 -10.30 10.43 9.34
N ARG A 240 -9.42 9.75 8.60
CA ARG A 240 -9.05 8.34 8.84
C ARG A 240 -8.55 8.03 10.25
N HIS A 241 -7.87 8.98 10.89
CA HIS A 241 -7.32 8.80 12.24
C HIS A 241 -8.19 9.44 13.34
N MET A 242 -9.32 10.05 12.98
CA MET A 242 -10.25 10.62 13.96
C MET A 242 -11.09 9.53 14.62
N HIS A 243 -11.55 9.80 15.84
CA HIS A 243 -12.53 8.93 16.51
C HIS A 243 -13.88 8.96 15.78
N ILE A 244 -14.54 7.80 15.65
CA ILE A 244 -15.79 7.66 14.90
C ILE A 244 -16.91 8.59 15.38
N ALA A 245 -16.94 8.92 16.67
CA ALA A 245 -17.90 9.87 17.23
C ALA A 245 -17.74 11.28 16.62
N ASP A 246 -16.50 11.73 16.41
CA ASP A 246 -16.23 13.06 15.84
C ASP A 246 -16.52 13.10 14.33
N VAL A 247 -16.25 12.00 13.62
CA VAL A 247 -16.59 11.83 12.20
C VAL A 247 -18.11 11.81 12.00
N SER A 248 -18.85 11.03 12.80
CA SER A 248 -20.31 10.90 12.70
C SER A 248 -21.07 12.15 13.14
N MET A 249 -20.55 12.93 14.09
CA MET A 249 -21.10 14.24 14.46
C MET A 249 -20.75 15.35 13.47
N GLY A 250 -19.91 15.07 12.46
CA GLY A 250 -19.48 16.02 11.45
C GLY A 250 -18.64 17.18 11.99
N ARG A 251 -18.03 17.07 13.18
CA ARG A 251 -17.36 18.21 13.83
C ARG A 251 -16.21 18.80 13.01
N ASP A 252 -15.53 17.99 12.21
CA ASP A 252 -14.49 18.46 11.26
C ASP A 252 -14.96 18.49 9.78
N LEU A 253 -16.11 17.88 9.46
CA LEU A 253 -16.79 18.13 8.17
C LEU A 253 -17.37 19.55 8.06
N THR A 254 -17.34 20.30 9.17
CA THR A 254 -18.08 21.56 9.35
C THR A 254 -17.20 22.80 9.43
N THR A 255 -15.87 22.65 9.44
CA THR A 255 -14.93 23.79 9.42
C THR A 255 -14.80 24.45 8.05
N SER A 256 -15.42 23.90 7.01
CA SER A 256 -15.65 24.60 5.73
C SER A 256 -17.07 24.34 5.19
N SER A 257 -18.02 25.10 5.73
CA SER A 257 -19.18 25.60 4.96
C SER A 257 -20.34 24.67 4.56
N LEU A 258 -20.67 23.57 5.25
CA LEU A 258 -21.84 22.75 4.84
C LEU A 258 -22.69 22.14 5.99
N GLN A 259 -22.76 22.77 7.18
CA GLN A 259 -23.74 22.37 8.22
C GLN A 259 -25.22 22.43 7.75
N ALA A 260 -25.51 23.02 6.58
CA ALA A 260 -26.86 23.24 6.10
C ALA A 260 -27.40 22.17 5.11
N ASN A 261 -26.60 21.22 4.61
CA ASN A 261 -26.86 20.71 3.25
C ASN A 261 -27.06 19.19 3.06
N ILE A 262 -27.75 18.45 3.94
CA ILE A 262 -28.25 17.11 3.54
C ILE A 262 -29.42 17.24 2.55
N GLU A 263 -30.32 18.22 2.75
CA GLU A 263 -31.40 18.52 1.80
C GLU A 263 -30.87 19.27 0.55
N ASP A 264 -29.89 20.16 0.72
CA ASP A 264 -29.23 20.90 -0.38
C ASP A 264 -28.22 20.07 -1.19
N LEU A 265 -27.75 18.92 -0.69
CA LEU A 265 -26.91 17.98 -1.46
C LEU A 265 -27.61 17.57 -2.76
N SER A 266 -28.93 17.33 -2.68
CA SER A 266 -29.77 17.01 -3.82
C SER A 266 -29.91 18.17 -4.83
N GLN A 267 -29.90 19.43 -4.36
CA GLN A 267 -29.95 20.63 -5.19
C GLN A 267 -28.58 20.97 -5.79
N MET A 268 -27.49 20.70 -5.08
CA MET A 268 -26.11 20.88 -5.54
C MET A 268 -25.69 19.85 -6.58
N MET A 269 -26.34 18.68 -6.66
CA MET A 269 -26.15 17.72 -7.76
C MET A 269 -26.45 18.33 -9.14
N ASN A 270 -27.18 19.45 -9.20
CA ASN A 270 -27.47 20.15 -10.46
C ASN A 270 -26.26 20.94 -11.01
N PHE A 271 -25.16 21.05 -10.25
CA PHE A 271 -23.94 21.73 -10.67
C PHE A 271 -22.80 20.72 -10.93
N PRO A 272 -22.46 20.43 -12.20
CA PRO A 272 -21.48 19.40 -12.57
C PRO A 272 -20.11 19.55 -11.91
N GLN A 273 -19.69 20.78 -11.64
CA GLN A 273 -18.40 21.10 -11.03
C GLN A 273 -18.25 20.57 -9.59
N TYR A 274 -19.35 20.37 -8.85
CA TYR A 274 -19.32 19.87 -7.47
C TYR A 274 -19.62 18.37 -7.34
N LEU A 275 -19.98 17.69 -8.44
CA LEU A 275 -20.37 16.28 -8.39
C LEU A 275 -19.28 15.37 -7.80
N LYS A 276 -18.00 15.65 -8.07
CA LYS A 276 -16.88 14.88 -7.53
C LYS A 276 -16.79 15.01 -6.01
N GLU A 277 -16.89 16.23 -5.50
CA GLU A 277 -16.86 16.50 -4.05
C GLU A 277 -18.08 15.88 -3.36
N LEU A 278 -19.29 16.07 -3.91
CA LEU A 278 -20.52 15.49 -3.37
C LEU A 278 -20.47 13.96 -3.30
N ASN A 279 -19.87 13.30 -4.29
CA ASN A 279 -19.68 11.85 -4.25
C ASN A 279 -18.75 11.44 -3.10
N LYS A 280 -17.67 12.17 -2.83
CA LYS A 280 -16.77 11.90 -1.68
C LYS A 280 -17.50 12.06 -0.35
N TYR A 281 -18.26 13.14 -0.18
CA TYR A 281 -19.08 13.33 1.03
C TYR A 281 -20.10 12.20 1.21
N SER A 282 -20.80 11.82 0.14
CA SER A 282 -21.75 10.70 0.18
C SER A 282 -21.08 9.40 0.61
N THR A 283 -19.89 9.10 0.08
CA THR A 283 -19.09 7.94 0.48
C THR A 283 -18.84 7.95 1.99
N HIS A 284 -18.33 9.05 2.55
CA HIS A 284 -17.97 9.11 3.96
C HIS A 284 -19.17 9.12 4.91
N LEU A 285 -20.29 9.72 4.52
CA LEU A 285 -21.55 9.66 5.27
C LEU A 285 -22.04 8.21 5.37
N ASN A 286 -22.11 7.50 4.24
CA ASN A 286 -22.52 6.09 4.21
C ASN A 286 -21.53 5.21 4.98
N LEU A 287 -20.23 5.44 4.82
CA LEU A 287 -19.19 4.67 5.50
C LEU A 287 -19.28 4.82 7.02
N ALA A 288 -19.40 6.05 7.53
CA ALA A 288 -19.56 6.32 8.95
C ALA A 288 -20.88 5.76 9.51
N GLU A 289 -21.98 5.89 8.77
CA GLU A 289 -23.27 5.30 9.15
C GLU A 289 -23.17 3.78 9.25
N HIS A 290 -22.52 3.12 8.28
CA HIS A 290 -22.32 1.68 8.26
C HIS A 290 -21.47 1.22 9.45
N CYS A 291 -20.35 1.90 9.75
CA CYS A 291 -19.56 1.63 10.95
C CYS A 291 -20.43 1.69 12.22
N MET A 292 -21.20 2.77 12.39
CA MET A 292 -22.05 2.94 13.57
C MET A 292 -23.18 1.91 13.64
N ARG A 293 -23.71 1.47 12.50
CA ARG A 293 -24.73 0.42 12.42
C ARG A 293 -24.18 -0.94 12.88
N HIS A 294 -22.98 -1.29 12.46
CA HIS A 294 -22.29 -2.53 12.87
C HIS A 294 -21.81 -2.47 14.33
N PHE A 295 -21.42 -1.28 14.79
CA PHE A 295 -20.98 -1.06 16.17
C PHE A 295 -22.08 -1.27 17.20
N LYS A 296 -23.27 -0.67 16.96
CA LYS A 296 -24.37 -0.67 17.92
C LYS A 296 -24.84 -2.08 18.26
N GLY A 297 -24.91 -2.38 19.55
CA GLY A 297 -25.47 -3.63 20.06
C GLY A 297 -24.42 -4.65 20.49
N SER A 298 -23.77 -5.34 19.55
CA SER A 298 -22.84 -6.43 19.88
C SER A 298 -21.40 -5.95 20.06
N VAL A 299 -20.85 -5.24 19.07
CA VAL A 299 -19.46 -4.76 19.10
C VAL A 299 -19.27 -3.76 20.24
N GLU A 300 -20.23 -2.85 20.47
CA GLU A 300 -20.23 -1.94 21.62
C GLU A 300 -20.04 -2.67 22.97
N LYS A 301 -20.68 -3.83 23.15
CA LYS A 301 -20.50 -4.65 24.35
C LYS A 301 -19.13 -5.31 24.39
N LEU A 302 -18.61 -5.76 23.25
CA LEU A 302 -17.26 -6.33 23.16
C LEU A 302 -16.20 -5.29 23.53
N CYS A 303 -16.26 -4.08 22.95
CA CYS A 303 -15.35 -2.98 23.28
C CYS A 303 -15.34 -2.66 24.79
N SER A 304 -16.51 -2.71 25.44
CA SER A 304 -16.63 -2.48 26.89
C SER A 304 -15.88 -3.52 27.73
N VAL A 305 -15.81 -4.77 27.25
CA VAL A 305 -15.06 -5.86 27.89
C VAL A 305 -13.58 -5.81 27.55
N GLU A 306 -13.24 -5.43 26.31
CA GLU A 306 -11.87 -5.22 25.84
C GLU A 306 -11.15 -4.07 26.57
N GLY A 307 -11.91 -3.17 27.20
CA GLY A 307 -11.37 -2.11 28.06
C GLY A 307 -11.37 -0.73 27.42
N HIS A 308 -12.11 -0.52 26.34
CA HIS A 308 -12.39 0.82 25.82
C HIS A 308 -13.20 1.59 26.87
N ARG A 309 -12.54 2.58 27.51
CA ARG A 309 -13.25 3.54 28.36
C ARG A 309 -13.82 4.61 27.42
N GLY A 310 -15.14 4.64 27.30
CA GLY A 310 -15.86 5.62 26.48
C GLY A 310 -15.72 7.07 26.96
#